data_AF-A0A9X1NDK3-F1
#
_entry.id   AF-A0A9X1NDK3-F1
#
_cell.length_a   1.000
_cell.length_b   1.000
_cell.length_c   1.000
_cell.angle_alpha   90.00
_cell.angle_beta   90.00
_cell.angle_gamma   90.00
#
_symmetry.space_group_name_H-M   'P 1'
#
loop_
_entity.id
_entity.type
_entity.pdbx_description
1 polymer ?
#
loop_
_entity_poly.entity_id
_entity_poly.type
_entity_poly.pdbx_seq_one_letter_code
_entity_poly.pdbx_strand_id
1 'polypeptide(L)'
;MAERRRRLRPARALIAALVALVIATVGAVALRIGPGNAAELSAAADSKTVHHAAAPKGKWIKVDKKAWNAQKAEFKKVKARKVPATAKRNPEFNATCKYSHSGKNDPIVFPGQKGKSHMHSFMGNKKTNHATTTASLMEFKATSCVPKKDFSSYWVPTLTNNKTGKAVQPSEFIVYYGSLLDDKNKKKTMPMPNGMRMIWGDASKQKKTPAGSRDAFYCSGGPVEGKSRSKDGNWPVCGDGGTVHFMMRYPDCWDGKHLDSPDHKSHVAYGSMGDCPKSHPVRIPAITKSIYYPTHGVKEGYTLSSGMASSMHGDVFIAWDTKTMADRVKSCVRQLVTCQSNGKF
;
A
#
# COMPACT_ATOMS: atom_id res chain seq x y z
N MET A 1 -73.72 -65.25 41.49
CA MET A 1 -74.80 -64.84 40.57
C MET A 1 -74.40 -63.52 39.93
N ALA A 2 -74.63 -63.38 38.62
CA ALA A 2 -74.91 -62.19 37.79
C ALA A 2 -74.76 -60.78 38.45
N GLU A 3 -74.30 -59.68 37.82
CA GLU A 3 -73.98 -59.35 36.44
C GLU A 3 -73.47 -57.88 36.38
N ARG A 4 -72.59 -57.58 35.40
CA ARG A 4 -72.18 -56.29 34.79
C ARG A 4 -72.24 -54.98 35.60
N ARG A 5 -71.08 -54.29 35.69
CA ARG A 5 -70.96 -52.87 35.31
C ARG A 5 -69.60 -52.56 34.65
N ARG A 6 -69.68 -51.98 33.45
CA ARG A 6 -68.58 -51.34 32.69
C ARG A 6 -67.98 -50.17 33.47
N ARG A 7 -66.64 -50.04 33.49
CA ARG A 7 -65.92 -48.76 33.47
C ARG A 7 -64.65 -48.91 32.62
N LEU A 8 -64.38 -47.87 31.82
CA LEU A 8 -63.31 -47.77 30.84
C LEU A 8 -61.99 -47.27 31.46
N ARG A 9 -60.90 -47.58 30.73
CA ARG A 9 -59.50 -47.05 30.74
C ARG A 9 -58.45 -48.00 31.37
N PRO A 10 -57.15 -47.89 30.98
CA PRO A 10 -56.60 -48.26 29.68
C PRO A 10 -55.41 -49.23 29.86
N ALA A 11 -55.17 -50.15 28.92
CA ALA A 11 -54.01 -51.04 29.01
C ALA A 11 -53.28 -51.15 27.68
N ARG A 12 -51.97 -50.89 27.79
CA ARG A 12 -50.91 -51.01 26.79
C ARG A 12 -51.04 -52.30 25.97
N ALA A 13 -51.00 -52.18 24.64
CA ALA A 13 -50.74 -53.31 23.76
C ALA A 13 -49.31 -53.20 23.24
N LEU A 14 -48.49 -54.17 23.63
CA LEU A 14 -47.29 -54.61 22.91
C LEU A 14 -47.74 -55.23 21.59
N ILE A 15 -47.22 -54.74 20.46
CA ILE A 15 -47.10 -55.54 19.24
C ILE A 15 -45.74 -55.24 18.62
N ALA A 16 -44.95 -56.31 18.48
CA ALA A 16 -43.69 -56.37 17.77
C ALA A 16 -43.89 -56.19 16.26
N ALA A 17 -43.00 -55.46 15.59
CA ALA A 17 -42.73 -55.66 14.17
C ALA A 17 -41.47 -54.92 13.70
N LEU A 18 -40.54 -55.73 13.15
CA LEU A 18 -39.73 -55.49 11.96
C LEU A 18 -38.63 -54.42 11.99
N VAL A 19 -37.41 -54.94 12.13
CA VAL A 19 -36.14 -54.38 11.69
C VAL A 19 -36.23 -54.04 10.19
N ALA A 20 -36.09 -52.76 9.85
CA ALA A 20 -35.70 -52.32 8.52
C ALA A 20 -34.47 -51.42 8.65
N LEU A 21 -33.35 -51.95 8.17
CA LEU A 21 -32.04 -51.32 8.08
C LEU A 21 -32.10 -50.21 7.02
N VAL A 22 -32.15 -48.94 7.42
CA VAL A 22 -31.93 -47.81 6.50
C VAL A 22 -30.43 -47.55 6.44
N ILE A 23 -29.79 -48.09 5.41
CA ILE A 23 -28.44 -47.70 4.99
C ILE A 23 -28.54 -46.28 4.43
N ALA A 24 -28.02 -45.30 5.17
CA ALA A 24 -27.82 -43.95 4.66
C ALA A 24 -26.65 -43.97 3.65
N THR A 25 -26.97 -44.13 2.37
CA THR A 25 -26.05 -43.82 1.27
C THR A 25 -25.94 -42.30 1.14
N VAL A 26 -24.94 -41.70 1.80
CA VAL A 26 -24.48 -40.35 1.46
C VAL A 26 -23.80 -40.45 0.10
N GLY A 27 -24.57 -40.22 -0.95
CA GLY A 27 -24.07 -40.02 -2.30
C GLY A 27 -23.17 -38.79 -2.32
N ALA A 28 -21.90 -39.02 -2.67
CA ALA A 28 -20.96 -37.96 -2.98
C ALA A 28 -21.48 -37.14 -4.18
N VAL A 29 -22.04 -35.96 -3.92
CA VAL A 29 -22.22 -34.94 -4.94
C VAL A 29 -20.84 -34.34 -5.21
N ALA A 30 -20.14 -34.91 -6.18
CA ALA A 30 -18.99 -34.28 -6.80
C ALA A 30 -19.48 -33.04 -7.55
N LEU A 31 -19.31 -31.85 -6.95
CA LEU A 31 -19.43 -30.60 -7.68
C LEU A 31 -18.26 -30.56 -8.69
N ARG A 32 -18.55 -30.91 -9.94
CA ARG A 32 -17.64 -30.74 -11.07
C ARG A 32 -17.45 -29.25 -11.32
N ILE A 33 -16.43 -28.66 -10.69
CA ILE A 33 -15.87 -27.38 -11.13
C ILE A 33 -15.06 -27.70 -12.39
N GLY A 34 -15.65 -27.42 -13.56
CA GLY A 34 -14.93 -27.46 -14.82
C GLY A 34 -13.74 -26.48 -14.80
N PRO A 35 -12.71 -26.68 -15.65
CA PRO A 35 -11.55 -25.80 -15.69
C PRO A 35 -11.98 -24.45 -16.24
N GLY A 36 -12.41 -23.55 -15.36
CA GLY A 36 -12.61 -22.15 -15.66
C GLY A 36 -11.25 -21.54 -15.98
N ASN A 37 -11.06 -21.19 -17.25
CA ASN A 37 -9.86 -20.59 -17.80
C ASN A 37 -9.27 -19.50 -16.89
N ALA A 38 -8.06 -19.75 -16.40
CA ALA A 38 -7.19 -18.76 -15.74
C ALA A 38 -6.65 -17.70 -16.73
N ALA A 39 -7.44 -17.30 -17.72
CA ALA A 39 -7.05 -16.45 -18.84
C ALA A 39 -7.88 -15.15 -18.98
N GLU A 40 -8.71 -14.80 -17.99
CA GLU A 40 -9.47 -13.53 -17.98
C GLU A 40 -9.03 -12.53 -16.89
N LEU A 41 -7.77 -12.62 -16.45
CA LEU A 41 -7.09 -11.61 -15.61
C LEU A 41 -6.00 -10.83 -16.36
N SER A 42 -6.04 -10.85 -17.70
CA SER A 42 -5.04 -10.22 -18.56
C SER A 42 -5.67 -9.51 -19.77
N ALA A 43 -6.49 -8.49 -19.54
CA ALA A 43 -6.81 -7.40 -20.47
C ALA A 43 -7.63 -6.37 -19.66
N ALA A 44 -7.36 -5.06 -19.59
CA ALA A 44 -6.59 -4.19 -20.45
C ALA A 44 -5.84 -3.17 -19.58
N ALA A 45 -4.51 -3.21 -19.65
CA ALA A 45 -3.71 -2.00 -19.56
C ALA A 45 -3.41 -1.61 -21.00
N ASP A 46 -4.41 -1.04 -21.68
CA ASP A 46 -4.14 -0.36 -22.95
C ASP A 46 -3.33 0.89 -22.61
N SER A 47 -2.06 0.85 -23.00
CA SER A 47 -1.09 1.93 -22.84
C SER A 47 -1.45 3.07 -23.80
N LYS A 48 -2.54 3.78 -23.51
CA LYS A 48 -2.83 5.07 -24.12
C LYS A 48 -2.45 6.17 -23.14
N THR A 49 -1.41 6.89 -23.53
CA THR A 49 -0.98 8.20 -23.05
C THR A 49 -1.97 8.87 -22.10
N VAL A 50 -1.74 8.72 -20.79
CA VAL A 50 -2.37 9.56 -19.78
C VAL A 50 -1.77 10.95 -19.95
N HIS A 51 -2.52 11.84 -20.59
CA HIS A 51 -2.23 13.28 -20.57
C HIS A 51 -2.39 13.77 -19.14
N HIS A 52 -1.27 13.81 -18.41
CA HIS A 52 -1.19 14.43 -17.10
C HIS A 52 -1.24 15.95 -17.28
N ALA A 53 -2.18 16.60 -16.61
CA ALA A 53 -2.15 18.06 -16.46
C ALA A 53 -0.81 18.47 -15.83
N ALA A 54 -0.17 19.51 -16.39
CA ALA A 54 1.22 19.83 -16.11
C ALA A 54 1.42 20.31 -14.66
N ALA A 55 2.19 19.55 -13.88
CA ALA A 55 2.88 20.07 -12.71
C ALA A 55 3.83 21.21 -13.12
N PRO A 56 4.21 22.13 -12.20
CA PRO A 56 5.17 23.19 -12.51
C PRO A 56 6.46 22.60 -13.10
N LYS A 57 7.01 23.24 -14.13
CA LYS A 57 8.21 22.76 -14.86
C LYS A 57 9.44 22.76 -13.94
N GLY A 58 9.67 21.67 -13.21
CA GLY A 58 10.93 21.41 -12.53
C GLY A 58 12.08 21.20 -13.51
N LYS A 59 13.29 21.01 -13.00
CA LYS A 59 14.44 20.58 -13.81
C LYS A 59 14.68 19.09 -13.60
N TRP A 60 15.21 18.42 -14.61
CA TRP A 60 15.75 17.07 -14.45
C TRP A 60 16.89 17.09 -13.41
N ILE A 61 16.75 16.30 -12.34
CA ILE A 61 17.79 16.16 -11.32
C ILE A 61 18.56 14.88 -11.64
N LYS A 62 19.78 15.01 -12.14
CA LYS A 62 20.64 13.87 -12.45
C LYS A 62 21.10 13.17 -11.17
N VAL A 63 21.25 11.85 -11.25
CA VAL A 63 21.91 11.09 -10.19
C VAL A 63 23.38 11.48 -10.10
N ASP A 64 23.88 11.71 -8.89
CA ASP A 64 25.31 11.82 -8.65
C ASP A 64 25.95 10.44 -8.91
N LYS A 65 26.74 10.37 -9.99
CA LYS A 65 27.37 9.11 -10.41
C LYS A 65 28.35 8.56 -9.37
N LYS A 66 29.06 9.42 -8.63
CA LYS A 66 30.02 9.00 -7.61
C LYS A 66 29.28 8.39 -6.42
N ALA A 67 28.27 9.08 -5.91
CA ALA A 67 27.42 8.58 -4.81
C ALA A 67 26.69 7.28 -5.22
N TRP A 68 26.15 7.24 -6.44
CA TRP A 68 25.47 6.05 -6.94
C TRP A 68 26.41 4.86 -7.14
N ASN A 69 27.62 5.09 -7.66
CA ASN A 69 28.63 4.02 -7.77
C ASN A 69 29.06 3.50 -6.40
N ALA A 70 29.20 4.37 -5.39
CA ALA A 70 29.47 3.96 -4.02
C ALA A 70 28.32 3.11 -3.44
N GLN A 71 27.07 3.52 -3.63
CA GLN A 71 25.90 2.74 -3.23
C GLN A 71 25.82 1.38 -3.94
N LYS A 72 26.12 1.32 -5.25
CA LYS A 72 26.22 0.04 -5.98
C LYS A 72 27.36 -0.84 -5.47
N ALA A 73 28.50 -0.25 -5.11
CA ALA A 73 29.62 -0.99 -4.56
C ALA A 73 29.26 -1.60 -3.20
N GLU A 74 28.60 -0.83 -2.32
CA GLU A 74 28.08 -1.34 -1.05
C GLU A 74 27.06 -2.45 -1.28
N PHE A 75 26.12 -2.24 -2.21
CA PHE A 75 25.17 -3.27 -2.59
C PHE A 75 25.87 -4.55 -3.03
N LYS A 76 26.92 -4.49 -3.86
CA LYS A 76 27.70 -5.67 -4.27
C LYS A 76 28.34 -6.39 -3.08
N LYS A 77 28.88 -5.67 -2.10
CA LYS A 77 29.55 -6.23 -0.90
C LYS A 77 28.61 -6.97 0.05
N VAL A 78 27.38 -6.49 0.22
CA VAL A 78 26.42 -7.11 1.15
C VAL A 78 26.10 -8.55 0.73
N LYS A 79 26.16 -9.51 1.66
CA LYS A 79 25.75 -10.90 1.39
C LYS A 79 24.30 -11.09 1.79
N ALA A 80 23.54 -11.84 0.99
CA ALA A 80 22.16 -12.17 1.33
C ALA A 80 22.12 -13.09 2.55
N ARG A 81 21.20 -12.83 3.48
CA ARG A 81 21.01 -13.67 4.68
C ARG A 81 20.34 -14.99 4.32
N LYS A 82 20.67 -16.06 5.06
CA LYS A 82 20.02 -17.38 4.89
C LYS A 82 18.53 -17.28 5.24
N VAL A 83 17.67 -17.65 4.30
CA VAL A 83 16.21 -17.65 4.47
C VAL A 83 15.79 -18.88 5.27
N PRO A 84 15.06 -18.72 6.40
CA PRO A 84 14.48 -19.85 7.12
C PRO A 84 13.33 -20.47 6.33
N ALA A 85 13.09 -21.77 6.52
CA ALA A 85 12.00 -22.47 5.83
C ALA A 85 10.61 -21.87 6.15
N THR A 86 10.45 -21.26 7.32
CA THR A 86 9.22 -20.62 7.80
C THR A 86 8.99 -19.22 7.26
N ALA A 87 9.92 -18.66 6.46
CA ALA A 87 9.76 -17.31 5.92
C ALA A 87 8.54 -17.21 4.99
N LYS A 88 7.75 -16.15 5.19
CA LYS A 88 6.63 -15.83 4.30
C LYS A 88 7.13 -15.47 2.91
N ARG A 89 6.46 -15.97 1.88
CA ARG A 89 6.83 -15.80 0.46
C ARG A 89 6.14 -14.60 -0.17
N ASN A 90 6.50 -13.41 0.29
CA ASN A 90 6.10 -12.16 -0.36
C ASN A 90 7.34 -11.23 -0.45
N PRO A 91 7.86 -10.92 -1.67
CA PRO A 91 9.12 -10.21 -1.92
C PRO A 91 9.10 -8.75 -1.45
N GLU A 92 9.18 -8.51 -0.15
CA GLU A 92 9.08 -7.16 0.39
C GLU A 92 9.82 -6.97 1.71
N PHE A 93 10.05 -5.71 2.03
CA PHE A 93 10.28 -5.26 3.39
C PHE A 93 9.52 -3.96 3.62
N ASN A 94 9.36 -3.54 4.88
CA ASN A 94 8.63 -2.32 5.17
C ASN A 94 9.35 -1.39 6.13
N ALA A 95 8.96 -0.12 6.08
CA ALA A 95 9.16 0.86 7.13
C ALA A 95 7.79 1.26 7.68
N THR A 96 7.53 0.98 8.96
CA THR A 96 6.31 1.42 9.64
C THR A 96 6.58 2.74 10.34
N CYS A 97 5.84 3.77 9.99
CA CYS A 97 6.05 5.13 10.43
C CYS A 97 4.83 5.65 11.18
N LYS A 98 5.09 6.55 12.14
CA LYS A 98 4.06 7.35 12.80
C LYS A 98 4.00 8.74 12.18
N TYR A 99 2.87 9.41 12.33
CA TYR A 99 2.79 10.86 12.10
C TYR A 99 3.94 11.59 12.82
N SER A 100 4.55 12.56 12.12
CA SER A 100 5.64 13.39 12.62
C SER A 100 5.12 14.78 12.95
N HIS A 101 4.69 15.52 11.93
CA HIS A 101 4.15 16.88 12.03
C HIS A 101 3.38 17.22 10.75
N SER A 102 2.71 18.38 10.73
CA SER A 102 2.08 18.94 9.54
C SER A 102 2.67 20.29 9.19
N GLY A 103 2.61 20.66 7.92
CA GLY A 103 3.03 21.99 7.47
C GLY A 103 2.73 22.25 5.99
N LYS A 104 2.67 23.53 5.63
CA LYS A 104 2.57 24.00 4.24
C LYS A 104 3.94 24.01 3.56
N ASN A 105 4.60 22.86 3.55
CA ASN A 105 5.90 22.69 2.93
C ASN A 105 5.82 21.62 1.84
N ASP A 106 6.55 21.82 0.75
CA ASP A 106 6.78 20.78 -0.26
C ASP A 106 8.16 21.02 -0.91
N PRO A 107 9.20 20.31 -0.45
CA PRO A 107 10.54 20.47 -1.01
C PRO A 107 10.73 19.82 -2.39
N ILE A 108 9.72 19.13 -2.93
CA ILE A 108 9.75 18.56 -4.28
C ILE A 108 9.15 19.55 -5.26
N VAL A 109 7.91 19.99 -5.01
CA VAL A 109 7.16 20.88 -5.90
C VAL A 109 7.58 22.35 -5.73
N PHE A 110 7.86 22.77 -4.49
CA PHE A 110 8.21 24.16 -4.15
C PHE A 110 9.54 24.24 -3.38
N PRO A 111 10.66 23.74 -3.96
CA PRO A 111 11.94 23.69 -3.27
C PRO A 111 12.39 25.08 -2.81
N GLY A 112 12.72 25.21 -1.53
CA GLY A 112 13.16 26.45 -0.90
C GLY A 112 12.04 27.46 -0.61
N GLN A 113 10.79 27.19 -1.02
CA GLN A 113 9.70 28.15 -0.86
C GLN A 113 8.77 27.78 0.29
N LYS A 114 9.01 28.40 1.45
CA LYS A 114 8.21 28.19 2.67
C LYS A 114 6.75 28.59 2.45
N GLY A 115 5.82 27.74 2.88
CA GLY A 115 4.38 28.08 2.92
C GLY A 115 3.64 28.01 1.58
N LYS A 116 4.31 27.64 0.47
CA LYS A 116 3.70 27.66 -0.87
C LYS A 116 2.77 26.49 -1.18
N SER A 117 2.91 25.36 -0.48
CA SER A 117 2.03 24.21 -0.69
C SER A 117 0.73 24.31 0.11
N HIS A 118 -0.24 23.43 -0.18
CA HIS A 118 -1.27 23.10 0.80
C HIS A 118 -0.69 22.36 2.01
N MET A 119 -1.52 22.10 3.02
CA MET A 119 -1.09 21.44 4.24
C MET A 119 -0.74 19.97 3.99
N HIS A 120 0.46 19.55 4.36
CA HIS A 120 0.86 18.15 4.31
C HIS A 120 0.98 17.56 5.70
N SER A 121 0.69 16.26 5.82
CA SER A 121 1.02 15.43 6.98
C SER A 121 2.28 14.63 6.67
N PHE A 122 3.32 14.81 7.48
CA PHE A 122 4.64 14.23 7.27
C PHE A 122 4.87 13.01 8.16
N MET A 123 5.57 12.02 7.59
CA MET A 123 6.08 10.81 8.21
C MET A 123 7.55 10.61 7.81
N GLY A 124 8.28 9.79 8.56
CA GLY A 124 9.71 9.58 8.31
C GLY A 124 10.56 10.64 8.98
N ASN A 125 11.43 11.29 8.23
CA ASN A 125 12.33 12.31 8.76
C ASN A 125 11.59 13.39 9.57
N LYS A 126 12.04 13.64 10.80
CA LYS A 126 11.35 14.56 11.71
C LYS A 126 11.58 16.04 11.42
N LYS A 127 12.47 16.39 10.49
CA LYS A 127 12.82 17.79 10.16
C LYS A 127 12.42 18.21 8.74
N THR A 128 11.67 17.38 8.00
CA THR A 128 11.22 17.73 6.65
C THR A 128 10.52 19.08 6.62
N ASN A 129 10.99 19.97 5.76
CA ASN A 129 10.39 21.27 5.48
C ASN A 129 10.69 21.71 4.03
N HIS A 130 10.36 22.95 3.67
CA HIS A 130 10.58 23.52 2.33
C HIS A 130 12.04 23.49 1.86
N ALA A 131 13.02 23.51 2.77
CA ALA A 131 14.45 23.51 2.48
C ALA A 131 15.09 22.11 2.52
N THR A 132 14.29 21.04 2.63
CA THR A 132 14.80 19.66 2.67
C THR A 132 15.62 19.34 1.42
N THR A 133 16.83 18.82 1.62
CA THR A 133 17.68 18.25 0.58
C THR A 133 18.06 16.81 0.93
N THR A 134 18.64 16.07 -0.02
CA THR A 134 19.19 14.74 0.26
C THR A 134 20.24 14.79 1.37
N ALA A 135 21.11 15.80 1.36
CA ALA A 135 22.13 15.98 2.38
C ALA A 135 21.49 16.20 3.77
N SER A 136 20.50 17.09 3.88
CA SER A 136 19.85 17.37 5.18
C SER A 136 19.12 16.15 5.73
N LEU A 137 18.51 15.32 4.87
CA LEU A 137 17.88 14.06 5.30
C LEU A 137 18.91 13.04 5.80
N MET A 138 20.06 12.94 5.13
CA MET A 138 21.14 12.01 5.51
C MET A 138 21.92 12.48 6.76
N GLU A 139 21.97 13.78 7.00
CA GLU A 139 22.57 14.39 8.18
C GLU A 139 21.64 14.26 9.40
N PHE A 140 20.38 14.67 9.26
CA PHE A 140 19.39 14.60 10.34
C PHE A 140 18.69 13.23 10.35
N LYS A 141 19.25 12.30 11.11
CA LYS A 141 18.83 10.89 11.10
C LYS A 141 17.62 10.56 11.99
N ALA A 142 17.03 11.54 12.68
CA ALA A 142 15.86 11.28 13.51
C ALA A 142 14.61 11.06 12.65
N THR A 143 14.00 9.88 12.81
CA THR A 143 12.86 9.41 11.99
C THR A 143 11.72 8.90 12.87
N SER A 144 10.48 9.10 12.41
CA SER A 144 9.27 8.49 12.99
C SER A 144 9.09 7.03 12.58
N CYS A 145 9.91 6.52 11.65
CA CYS A 145 9.83 5.15 11.16
C CYS A 145 10.56 4.12 12.05
N VAL A 146 10.15 2.87 11.87
CA VAL A 146 10.90 1.66 12.20
C VAL A 146 11.10 0.94 10.85
N PRO A 147 12.34 0.66 10.43
CA PRO A 147 13.58 0.80 11.20
C PRO A 147 14.08 2.25 11.32
N LYS A 148 14.89 2.54 12.35
CA LYS A 148 15.59 3.83 12.55
C LYS A 148 16.73 4.10 11.55
N LYS A 149 16.73 3.37 10.44
CA LYS A 149 17.69 3.45 9.34
C LYS A 149 17.06 3.99 8.06
N ASP A 150 15.76 4.27 8.11
CA ASP A 150 15.04 5.01 7.09
C ASP A 150 14.93 6.48 7.48
N PHE A 151 15.74 7.33 6.84
CA PHE A 151 15.70 8.79 7.01
C PHE A 151 14.92 9.48 5.88
N SER A 152 14.23 8.69 5.05
CA SER A 152 13.38 9.21 3.98
C SER A 152 12.24 10.05 4.56
N SER A 153 11.71 10.92 3.73
CA SER A 153 10.51 11.69 4.05
C SER A 153 9.35 11.24 3.19
N TYR A 154 8.19 11.09 3.82
CA TYR A 154 6.95 10.73 3.17
C TYR A 154 5.87 11.70 3.59
N TRP A 155 5.09 12.22 2.65
CA TRP A 155 3.93 13.02 2.98
C TRP A 155 2.75 12.76 2.06
N VAL A 156 1.60 13.19 2.53
CA VAL A 156 0.29 13.19 1.86
C VAL A 156 -0.49 14.44 2.29
N PRO A 157 -1.50 14.88 1.54
CA PRO A 157 -2.42 15.94 1.96
C PRO A 157 -3.04 15.66 3.32
N THR A 158 -3.12 16.67 4.17
CA THR A 158 -3.78 16.52 5.47
C THR A 158 -5.28 16.31 5.28
N LEU A 159 -5.81 15.24 5.87
CA LEU A 159 -7.23 14.93 5.91
C LEU A 159 -7.92 15.75 7.00
N THR A 160 -9.07 16.35 6.71
CA THR A 160 -9.88 17.11 7.67
C THR A 160 -11.26 16.50 7.78
N ASN A 161 -11.73 16.29 9.01
CA ASN A 161 -13.08 15.82 9.29
C ASN A 161 -14.07 16.99 9.14
N ASN A 162 -15.00 16.89 8.19
CA ASN A 162 -15.90 18.00 7.85
C ASN A 162 -16.92 18.31 8.95
N LYS A 163 -17.20 17.36 9.85
CA LYS A 163 -18.09 17.58 11.01
C LYS A 163 -17.44 18.42 12.10
N THR A 164 -16.15 18.18 12.36
CA THR A 164 -15.45 18.80 13.51
C THR A 164 -14.48 19.91 13.10
N GLY A 165 -14.15 20.02 11.81
CA GLY A 165 -13.10 20.90 11.30
C GLY A 165 -11.68 20.49 11.73
N LYS A 166 -11.50 19.35 12.40
CA LYS A 166 -10.20 18.90 12.92
C LYS A 166 -9.47 18.03 11.91
N ALA A 167 -8.14 18.17 11.88
CA ALA A 167 -7.26 17.30 11.12
C ALA A 167 -7.32 15.86 11.67
N VAL A 168 -7.31 14.88 10.77
CA VAL A 168 -7.22 13.45 11.07
C VAL A 168 -5.87 12.97 10.60
N GLN A 169 -4.95 12.74 11.54
CA GLN A 169 -3.61 12.27 11.22
C GLN A 169 -3.59 10.76 11.06
N PRO A 170 -2.76 10.20 10.16
CA PRO A 170 -2.59 8.77 10.06
C PRO A 170 -2.15 8.15 11.40
N SER A 171 -2.88 7.15 11.87
CA SER A 171 -2.53 6.37 13.07
C SER A 171 -1.44 5.35 12.76
N GLU A 172 -1.44 4.83 11.54
CA GLU A 172 -0.43 3.94 11.01
C GLU A 172 -0.12 4.28 9.55
N PHE A 173 1.17 4.36 9.23
CA PHE A 173 1.67 4.64 7.89
C PHE A 173 2.77 3.64 7.54
N ILE A 174 2.45 2.65 6.71
CA ILE A 174 3.40 1.60 6.33
C ILE A 174 3.89 1.86 4.91
N VAL A 175 5.20 1.96 4.75
CA VAL A 175 5.87 2.04 3.45
C VAL A 175 6.44 0.67 3.13
N TYR A 176 5.78 -0.06 2.25
CA TYR A 176 6.29 -1.32 1.73
C TYR A 176 7.21 -1.06 0.55
N TYR A 177 8.31 -1.80 0.49
CA TYR A 177 9.25 -1.86 -0.61
C TYR A 177 9.19 -3.27 -1.19
N GLY A 178 8.28 -3.46 -2.14
CA GLY A 178 7.93 -4.77 -2.69
C GLY A 178 8.47 -4.99 -4.09
N SER A 179 8.22 -6.16 -4.66
CA SER A 179 8.54 -6.45 -6.06
C SER A 179 7.51 -7.41 -6.64
N LEU A 180 7.11 -7.25 -7.90
CA LEU A 180 6.21 -8.22 -8.58
C LEU A 180 7.00 -9.31 -9.30
N LEU A 181 8.14 -9.72 -8.75
CA LEU A 181 9.04 -10.62 -9.46
C LEU A 181 8.62 -12.07 -9.27
N ASP A 182 8.75 -12.80 -10.36
CA ASP A 182 8.79 -14.25 -10.39
C ASP A 182 10.22 -14.75 -10.12
N ASP A 183 10.38 -16.06 -10.02
CA ASP A 183 11.68 -16.71 -9.79
C ASP A 183 12.73 -16.39 -10.85
N LYS A 184 12.30 -16.10 -12.09
CA LYS A 184 13.19 -15.79 -13.22
C LYS A 184 13.86 -14.44 -13.05
N ASN A 185 13.13 -13.46 -12.51
CA ASN A 185 13.60 -12.08 -12.44
C ASN A 185 14.01 -11.61 -11.04
N LYS A 186 13.83 -12.43 -10.00
CA LYS A 186 14.13 -12.09 -8.58
C LYS A 186 15.49 -11.45 -8.34
N LYS A 187 16.52 -11.77 -9.14
CA LYS A 187 17.88 -11.24 -8.97
C LYS A 187 18.10 -9.86 -9.58
N LYS A 188 17.13 -9.22 -10.24
CA LYS A 188 17.34 -7.98 -11.01
C LYS A 188 17.08 -6.68 -10.24
N THR A 189 16.39 -6.72 -9.10
CA THR A 189 16.09 -5.50 -8.32
C THR A 189 17.33 -4.86 -7.70
N MET A 190 17.48 -3.56 -7.95
CA MET A 190 18.50 -2.70 -7.36
C MET A 190 17.91 -1.86 -6.23
N PRO A 191 18.70 -1.47 -5.21
CA PRO A 191 18.24 -0.51 -4.21
C PRO A 191 17.92 0.84 -4.85
N MET A 192 16.88 1.53 -4.39
CA MET A 192 16.59 2.89 -4.82
C MET A 192 17.76 3.82 -4.48
N PRO A 193 18.18 4.72 -5.37
CA PRO A 193 19.23 5.69 -5.06
C PRO A 193 18.74 6.71 -4.03
N ASN A 194 19.59 7.04 -3.07
CA ASN A 194 19.31 8.15 -2.17
C ASN A 194 19.18 9.45 -2.95
N GLY A 195 18.20 10.25 -2.56
CA GLY A 195 17.83 11.50 -3.21
C GLY A 195 16.76 11.38 -4.29
N MET A 196 16.28 10.17 -4.59
CA MET A 196 15.16 9.96 -5.50
C MET A 196 13.88 10.59 -4.94
N ARG A 197 13.14 11.27 -5.81
CA ARG A 197 11.88 11.98 -5.51
C ARG A 197 10.78 11.43 -6.40
N MET A 198 9.62 11.12 -5.85
CA MET A 198 8.48 10.67 -6.65
C MET A 198 7.17 11.21 -6.09
N ILE A 199 6.25 11.58 -6.97
CA ILE A 199 4.87 11.92 -6.63
C ILE A 199 3.92 10.95 -7.30
N TRP A 200 3.05 10.32 -6.49
CA TRP A 200 1.92 9.53 -6.97
C TRP A 200 0.64 10.36 -6.87
N GLY A 201 -0.30 10.18 -7.78
CA GLY A 201 -1.59 10.90 -7.77
C GLY A 201 -1.51 12.28 -8.41
N ASP A 202 -2.57 13.08 -8.30
CA ASP A 202 -2.66 14.41 -8.92
C ASP A 202 -3.37 15.37 -7.97
N ALA A 203 -2.61 16.30 -7.38
CA ALA A 203 -3.09 17.29 -6.42
C ALA A 203 -4.17 18.23 -7.01
N SER A 204 -4.21 18.39 -8.35
CA SER A 204 -5.17 19.25 -9.03
C SER A 204 -6.50 18.55 -9.33
N LYS A 205 -6.59 17.23 -9.15
CA LYS A 205 -7.77 16.45 -9.53
C LYS A 205 -8.93 16.74 -8.60
N GLN A 206 -9.99 17.34 -9.14
CA GLN A 206 -11.23 17.67 -8.43
C GLN A 206 -12.43 16.96 -9.07
N LYS A 207 -12.36 15.62 -9.13
CA LYS A 207 -13.44 14.78 -9.69
C LYS A 207 -13.86 13.71 -8.69
N LYS A 208 -15.08 13.18 -8.79
CA LYS A 208 -15.45 12.00 -7.98
C LYS A 208 -14.62 10.79 -8.40
N THR A 209 -14.13 10.04 -7.42
CA THR A 209 -13.44 8.76 -7.65
C THR A 209 -14.50 7.68 -7.87
N PRO A 210 -14.48 6.96 -9.01
CA PRO A 210 -15.44 5.90 -9.26
C PRO A 210 -15.42 4.83 -8.16
N ALA A 211 -16.60 4.33 -7.80
CA ALA A 211 -16.71 3.25 -6.81
C ALA A 211 -15.96 2.00 -7.29
N GLY A 212 -15.20 1.37 -6.40
CA GLY A 212 -14.36 0.21 -6.73
C GLY A 212 -13.05 0.55 -7.46
N SER A 213 -12.75 1.83 -7.70
CA SER A 213 -11.44 2.24 -8.20
C SER A 213 -10.34 1.88 -7.20
N ARG A 214 -9.17 1.50 -7.72
CA ARG A 214 -7.97 1.22 -6.91
C ARG A 214 -7.47 2.46 -6.15
N ASP A 215 -7.84 3.65 -6.60
CA ASP A 215 -7.42 4.93 -6.05
C ASP A 215 -8.51 5.54 -5.13
N ALA A 216 -9.42 4.70 -4.62
CA ALA A 216 -10.48 5.11 -3.69
C ALA A 216 -10.08 4.86 -2.23
N PHE A 217 -10.61 5.68 -1.33
CA PHE A 217 -10.59 5.37 0.10
C PHE A 217 -11.55 4.21 0.38
N TYR A 218 -11.15 3.33 1.29
CA TYR A 218 -11.95 2.17 1.65
C TYR A 218 -11.84 1.87 3.15
N CYS A 219 -12.65 0.92 3.63
CA CYS A 219 -12.58 0.45 5.01
C CYS A 219 -11.63 -0.73 5.13
N SER A 220 -10.69 -0.65 6.06
CA SER A 220 -9.83 -1.76 6.46
C SER A 220 -10.25 -2.28 7.83
N GLY A 221 -10.49 -3.59 7.92
CA GLY A 221 -11.05 -4.24 9.12
C GLY A 221 -12.58 -4.16 9.22
N GLY A 222 -13.17 -4.94 10.11
CA GLY A 222 -14.62 -5.04 10.34
C GLY A 222 -15.39 -5.79 9.24
N PRO A 223 -16.71 -6.04 9.42
CA PRO A 223 -17.57 -6.51 8.34
C PRO A 223 -17.48 -5.56 7.15
N VAL A 224 -17.23 -6.09 5.94
CA VAL A 224 -17.19 -5.29 4.70
C VAL A 224 -18.62 -4.95 4.27
N GLU A 225 -19.35 -4.27 5.13
CA GLU A 225 -20.67 -3.71 4.80
C GLU A 225 -20.53 -2.32 4.16
N GLY A 226 -19.40 -2.05 3.50
CA GLY A 226 -18.93 -0.75 2.98
C GLY A 226 -19.85 -0.06 1.96
N LYS A 227 -21.07 0.25 2.39
CA LYS A 227 -22.12 0.97 1.67
C LYS A 227 -22.78 1.95 2.64
N SER A 228 -22.20 3.14 2.76
CA SER A 228 -22.94 4.35 2.41
C SER A 228 -22.02 5.56 2.32
N ARG A 229 -22.14 6.20 1.17
CA ARG A 229 -21.34 7.29 0.63
C ARG A 229 -21.58 8.59 1.41
N SER A 230 -20.53 9.39 1.58
CA SER A 230 -20.65 10.83 1.84
C SER A 230 -21.48 11.53 0.77
N LYS A 231 -21.90 12.78 1.00
CA LYS A 231 -22.66 13.59 0.02
C LYS A 231 -22.03 13.60 -1.40
N ASP A 232 -20.72 13.41 -1.52
CA ASP A 232 -19.99 13.40 -2.78
C ASP A 232 -19.64 12.02 -3.33
N GLY A 233 -19.93 10.91 -2.63
CA GLY A 233 -19.69 9.56 -3.16
C GLY A 233 -18.32 8.96 -2.85
N ASN A 234 -17.40 9.70 -2.21
CA ASN A 234 -15.98 9.34 -2.20
C ASN A 234 -15.45 8.79 -0.86
N TRP A 235 -16.10 9.09 0.26
CA TRP A 235 -15.61 8.71 1.58
C TRP A 235 -16.38 7.53 2.14
N PRO A 236 -15.70 6.47 2.57
CA PRO A 236 -16.36 5.33 3.18
C PRO A 236 -16.78 5.65 4.62
N VAL A 237 -17.90 5.07 5.04
CA VAL A 237 -18.27 4.90 6.44
C VAL A 237 -18.11 3.42 6.77
N CYS A 238 -17.29 3.12 7.76
CA CYS A 238 -16.85 1.79 8.11
C CYS A 238 -17.72 1.21 9.21
N GLY A 239 -18.00 -0.09 9.11
CA GLY A 239 -18.65 -0.86 10.17
C GLY A 239 -17.75 -1.01 11.38
N ASP A 240 -18.28 -1.67 12.41
CA ASP A 240 -17.62 -1.85 13.69
C ASP A 240 -16.22 -2.48 13.53
N GLY A 241 -15.23 -1.86 14.18
CA GLY A 241 -13.82 -2.27 14.09
C GLY A 241 -13.10 -1.90 12.79
N GLY A 242 -13.79 -1.36 11.78
CA GLY A 242 -13.19 -0.94 10.50
C GLY A 242 -12.75 0.52 10.50
N THR A 243 -11.61 0.84 9.88
CA THR A 243 -11.08 2.21 9.80
C THR A 243 -10.88 2.67 8.36
N VAL A 244 -10.92 3.99 8.14
CA VAL A 244 -10.66 4.59 6.82
C VAL A 244 -9.20 4.34 6.43
N HIS A 245 -9.01 3.82 5.22
CA HIS A 245 -7.74 3.39 4.70
C HIS A 245 -7.52 3.85 3.25
N PHE A 246 -6.27 4.09 2.89
CA PHE A 246 -5.85 4.38 1.52
C PHE A 246 -4.55 3.65 1.19
N MET A 247 -4.49 3.08 0.00
CA MET A 247 -3.26 2.50 -0.54
C MET A 247 -2.89 3.16 -1.87
N MET A 248 -1.61 3.45 -2.03
CA MET A 248 -1.04 3.92 -3.30
C MET A 248 0.23 3.16 -3.60
N ARG A 249 0.36 2.70 -4.85
CA ARG A 249 1.52 1.99 -5.35
C ARG A 249 2.25 2.83 -6.38
N TYR A 250 3.57 2.96 -6.21
CA TYR A 250 4.45 3.70 -7.09
C TYR A 250 5.01 2.81 -8.21
N PRO A 251 5.51 3.43 -9.28
CA PRO A 251 6.38 2.80 -10.28
C PRO A 251 7.53 1.97 -9.67
N ASP A 252 7.93 0.92 -10.38
CA ASP A 252 8.99 -0.02 -9.97
C ASP A 252 10.16 -0.09 -10.97
N CYS A 253 10.14 0.72 -12.02
CA CYS A 253 11.21 0.84 -12.99
C CYS A 253 11.74 2.28 -13.03
N TRP A 254 13.06 2.42 -13.15
CA TRP A 254 13.78 3.69 -13.12
C TRP A 254 14.66 3.86 -14.37
N ASP A 255 14.78 5.09 -14.87
CA ASP A 255 15.59 5.42 -16.06
C ASP A 255 17.12 5.24 -15.87
N GLY A 256 17.56 5.05 -14.63
CA GLY A 256 18.97 4.86 -14.27
C GLY A 256 19.81 6.13 -14.31
N LYS A 257 19.20 7.29 -14.53
CA LYS A 257 19.86 8.57 -14.84
C LYS A 257 19.42 9.70 -13.94
N HIS A 258 18.14 9.78 -13.55
CA HIS A 258 17.58 10.96 -12.89
C HIS A 258 16.93 10.61 -11.55
N LEU A 259 17.30 11.34 -10.49
CA LEU A 259 16.64 11.27 -9.19
C LEU A 259 15.27 11.94 -9.18
N ASP A 260 15.02 12.83 -10.13
CA ASP A 260 13.73 13.51 -10.29
C ASP A 260 13.58 14.02 -11.73
N SER A 261 12.34 14.16 -12.18
CA SER A 261 11.96 14.73 -13.48
C SER A 261 11.16 16.01 -13.29
N PRO A 262 11.01 16.87 -14.32
CA PRO A 262 10.23 18.11 -14.22
C PRO A 262 8.81 17.94 -13.70
N ASP A 263 8.20 16.78 -13.91
CA ASP A 263 6.84 16.41 -13.49
C ASP A 263 6.82 15.45 -12.28
N HIS A 264 7.99 15.13 -11.72
CA HIS A 264 8.21 14.19 -10.63
C HIS A 264 7.78 12.73 -10.88
N LYS A 265 7.54 12.38 -12.15
CA LYS A 265 6.97 11.10 -12.59
C LYS A 265 7.68 10.48 -13.80
N SER A 266 8.05 11.27 -14.80
CA SER A 266 8.63 10.80 -16.06
C SER A 266 9.99 10.08 -15.96
N HIS A 267 10.69 10.13 -14.82
CA HIS A 267 11.93 9.38 -14.59
C HIS A 267 11.71 7.95 -14.08
N VAL A 268 10.45 7.57 -13.82
CA VAL A 268 10.05 6.22 -13.38
C VAL A 268 8.86 5.70 -14.18
N ALA A 269 8.72 4.38 -14.27
CA ALA A 269 7.62 3.72 -14.98
C ALA A 269 7.14 2.46 -14.26
N TYR A 270 5.89 2.09 -14.48
CA TYR A 270 5.38 0.79 -14.06
C TYR A 270 5.93 -0.29 -14.99
N GLY A 271 6.48 -1.35 -14.41
CA GLY A 271 6.79 -2.56 -15.15
C GLY A 271 5.53 -3.31 -15.58
N SER A 272 5.68 -4.21 -16.55
CA SER A 272 4.62 -5.10 -17.01
C SER A 272 5.16 -6.53 -17.09
N MET A 273 4.37 -7.52 -16.65
CA MET A 273 4.73 -8.94 -16.65
C MET A 273 6.12 -9.25 -16.05
N GLY A 274 6.52 -8.51 -15.03
CA GLY A 274 7.83 -8.71 -14.39
C GLY A 274 9.01 -8.09 -15.13
N ASP A 275 8.80 -7.30 -16.19
CA ASP A 275 9.82 -6.60 -17.00
C ASP A 275 9.67 -5.07 -16.98
N CYS A 276 10.80 -4.39 -17.18
CA CYS A 276 10.87 -2.94 -17.25
C CYS A 276 10.92 -2.48 -18.70
N PRO A 277 10.29 -1.35 -19.06
CA PRO A 277 10.40 -0.81 -20.40
C PRO A 277 11.85 -0.38 -20.68
N LYS A 278 12.26 -0.40 -21.95
CA LYS A 278 13.63 -0.02 -22.37
C LYS A 278 14.02 1.40 -21.93
N SER A 279 13.05 2.30 -21.80
CA SER A 279 13.25 3.66 -21.30
C SER A 279 13.57 3.72 -19.80
N HIS A 280 13.17 2.70 -19.02
CA HIS A 280 13.36 2.62 -17.58
C HIS A 280 14.01 1.30 -17.15
N PRO A 281 15.23 0.99 -17.60
CA PRO A 281 15.79 -0.37 -17.53
C PRO A 281 16.16 -0.82 -16.11
N VAL A 282 16.20 0.07 -15.12
CA VAL A 282 16.64 -0.27 -13.76
C VAL A 282 15.43 -0.63 -12.89
N ARG A 283 15.30 -1.90 -12.52
CA ARG A 283 14.29 -2.34 -11.55
C ARG A 283 14.64 -1.81 -10.15
N ILE A 284 13.67 -1.20 -9.49
CA ILE A 284 13.70 -0.79 -8.09
C ILE A 284 12.51 -1.42 -7.35
N PRO A 285 12.54 -1.53 -6.00
CA PRO A 285 11.36 -1.96 -5.27
C PRO A 285 10.18 -1.03 -5.57
N ALA A 286 8.98 -1.55 -5.75
CA ALA A 286 7.77 -0.74 -5.81
C ALA A 286 7.46 -0.24 -4.40
N ILE A 287 7.34 1.08 -4.23
CA ILE A 287 6.80 1.61 -2.98
C ILE A 287 5.30 1.41 -2.96
N THR A 288 4.77 0.90 -1.86
CA THR A 288 3.33 0.98 -1.55
C THR A 288 3.16 1.65 -0.21
N LYS A 289 2.46 2.79 -0.19
CA LYS A 289 2.04 3.44 1.06
C LYS A 289 0.69 2.87 1.47
N SER A 290 0.62 2.36 2.68
CA SER A 290 -0.61 1.89 3.33
C SER A 290 -0.91 2.82 4.49
N ILE A 291 -2.04 3.54 4.41
CA ILE A 291 -2.31 4.71 5.25
C ILE A 291 -3.62 4.49 6.01
N TYR A 292 -3.52 4.27 7.31
CA TYR A 292 -4.67 4.09 8.19
C TYR A 292 -4.97 5.39 8.91
N TYR A 293 -6.24 5.81 8.85
CA TYR A 293 -6.76 6.94 9.62
C TYR A 293 -7.59 6.39 10.78
N PRO A 294 -7.42 6.90 12.02
CA PRO A 294 -8.13 6.40 13.21
C PRO A 294 -9.57 6.94 13.25
N THR A 295 -10.35 6.60 12.24
CA THR A 295 -11.74 7.02 12.12
C THR A 295 -12.56 5.98 11.35
N HIS A 296 -13.81 5.81 11.76
CA HIS A 296 -14.81 4.98 11.10
C HIS A 296 -15.51 5.72 9.94
N GLY A 297 -15.13 6.96 9.65
CA GLY A 297 -15.88 7.78 8.70
C GLY A 297 -17.03 8.55 9.35
N VAL A 298 -17.46 9.64 8.71
CA VAL A 298 -18.60 10.46 9.14
C VAL A 298 -19.47 10.80 7.93
N LYS A 299 -20.78 11.03 8.14
CA LYS A 299 -21.74 11.32 7.05
C LYS A 299 -21.38 12.58 6.26
N GLU A 300 -20.80 13.57 6.95
CA GLU A 300 -20.30 14.84 6.39
C GLU A 300 -19.07 14.64 5.49
N GLY A 301 -18.44 13.47 5.54
CA GLY A 301 -17.23 13.13 4.80
C GLY A 301 -15.99 13.87 5.30
N TYR A 302 -15.00 13.94 4.41
CA TYR A 302 -13.73 14.57 4.67
C TYR A 302 -13.34 15.50 3.52
N THR A 303 -12.36 16.34 3.78
CA THR A 303 -11.69 17.15 2.76
C THR A 303 -10.19 16.96 2.91
N LEU A 304 -9.51 16.70 1.80
CA LEU A 304 -8.05 16.81 1.77
C LEU A 304 -7.69 18.28 1.69
N SER A 305 -6.56 18.67 2.25
CA SER A 305 -6.03 20.03 2.07
C SER A 305 -5.85 20.44 0.60
N SER A 306 -5.76 19.47 -0.32
CA SER A 306 -5.71 19.63 -1.78
C SER A 306 -7.09 19.60 -2.45
N GLY A 307 -8.18 19.45 -1.69
CA GLY A 307 -9.56 19.45 -2.17
C GLY A 307 -10.26 18.09 -2.05
N MET A 308 -10.85 17.63 -3.15
CA MET A 308 -11.63 16.38 -3.21
C MET A 308 -10.77 15.14 -2.93
N ALA A 309 -11.38 14.01 -2.58
CA ALA A 309 -10.68 12.75 -2.33
C ALA A 309 -9.75 12.31 -3.48
N SER A 310 -10.13 12.60 -4.73
CA SER A 310 -9.33 12.28 -5.92
C SER A 310 -8.05 13.11 -6.06
N SER A 311 -7.92 14.21 -5.30
CA SER A 311 -6.69 14.99 -5.19
C SER A 311 -5.64 14.31 -4.29
N MET A 312 -5.96 13.13 -3.73
CA MET A 312 -4.99 12.33 -2.97
C MET A 312 -3.74 12.11 -3.81
N HIS A 313 -2.62 12.47 -3.22
CA HIS A 313 -1.30 12.23 -3.75
C HIS A 313 -0.38 11.84 -2.60
N GLY A 314 0.75 11.25 -2.96
CA GLY A 314 1.79 11.00 -2.01
C GLY A 314 3.15 11.31 -2.58
N ASP A 315 3.97 11.82 -1.71
CA ASP A 315 5.30 12.30 -2.05
C ASP A 315 6.34 11.48 -1.30
N VAL A 316 7.42 11.16 -1.98
CA VAL A 316 8.50 10.36 -1.44
C VAL A 316 9.81 11.06 -1.73
N PHE A 317 10.65 11.23 -0.70
CA PHE A 317 12.03 11.66 -0.84
C PHE A 317 12.95 10.65 -0.15
N ILE A 318 13.63 9.80 -0.95
CA ILE A 318 14.39 8.64 -0.48
C ILE A 318 15.70 9.06 0.20
N ALA A 319 15.91 8.60 1.43
CA ALA A 319 17.15 8.78 2.18
C ALA A 319 17.36 7.63 3.18
N TRP A 320 17.74 6.46 2.69
CA TRP A 320 18.03 5.29 3.54
C TRP A 320 19.52 5.21 3.91
N ASP A 321 19.80 4.61 5.07
CA ASP A 321 21.10 4.01 5.33
C ASP A 321 21.44 3.00 4.21
N THR A 322 22.50 3.28 3.48
CA THR A 322 22.83 2.58 2.23
C THR A 322 23.03 1.08 2.44
N LYS A 323 23.70 0.70 3.53
CA LYS A 323 23.95 -0.71 3.86
C LYS A 323 22.67 -1.44 4.26
N THR A 324 21.79 -0.79 5.01
CA THR A 324 20.51 -1.36 5.43
C THR A 324 19.58 -1.58 4.24
N MET A 325 19.43 -0.59 3.35
CA MET A 325 18.67 -0.73 2.11
C MET A 325 19.26 -1.85 1.22
N ALA A 326 20.59 -1.92 1.10
CA ALA A 326 21.24 -3.00 0.38
C ALA A 326 20.94 -4.40 0.95
N ASP A 327 21.02 -4.58 2.28
CA ASP A 327 20.62 -5.84 2.93
C ASP A 327 19.16 -6.16 2.69
N ARG A 328 18.25 -5.20 2.88
CA ARG A 328 16.81 -5.43 2.71
C ARG A 328 16.47 -5.87 1.28
N VAL A 329 17.04 -5.23 0.28
CA VAL A 329 16.84 -5.63 -1.12
C VAL A 329 17.45 -7.01 -1.39
N LYS A 330 18.68 -7.27 -0.93
CA LYS A 330 19.33 -8.58 -1.18
C LYS A 330 18.69 -9.73 -0.43
N SER A 331 18.38 -9.53 0.84
CA SER A 331 17.95 -10.58 1.74
C SER A 331 16.45 -10.86 1.64
N CYS A 332 15.64 -9.86 1.28
CA CYS A 332 14.18 -9.97 1.30
C CYS A 332 13.63 -9.99 -0.13
N VAL A 333 13.75 -8.86 -0.84
CA VAL A 333 13.17 -8.69 -2.19
C VAL A 333 13.74 -9.70 -3.19
N ARG A 334 15.08 -9.81 -3.28
CA ARG A 334 15.73 -10.71 -4.24
C ARG A 334 15.64 -12.19 -3.90
N GLN A 335 15.22 -12.52 -2.67
CA GLN A 335 15.00 -13.90 -2.22
C GLN A 335 13.51 -14.28 -2.16
N LEU A 336 12.62 -13.40 -2.63
CA LEU A 336 11.18 -13.61 -2.64
C LEU A 336 10.58 -13.93 -1.27
N VAL A 337 11.04 -13.20 -0.25
CA VAL A 337 10.55 -13.34 1.13
C VAL A 337 10.25 -12.00 1.77
N THR A 338 9.37 -12.06 2.76
CA THR A 338 9.00 -10.90 3.57
C THR A 338 10.10 -10.65 4.59
N CYS A 339 10.39 -9.39 4.84
CA CYS A 339 11.09 -8.96 6.02
C CYS A 339 10.24 -7.94 6.78
N GLN A 340 10.11 -8.17 8.09
CA GLN A 340 9.48 -7.23 9.00
C GLN A 340 10.30 -5.93 9.14
N SER A 341 9.72 -4.90 9.75
CA SER A 341 10.38 -3.61 9.97
C SER A 341 11.72 -3.73 10.72
N ASN A 342 11.81 -4.66 11.69
CA ASN A 342 13.05 -4.96 12.42
C ASN A 342 14.12 -5.66 11.54
N GLY A 343 13.71 -6.21 10.40
CA GLY A 343 14.56 -6.86 9.42
C GLY A 343 14.63 -8.35 9.44
N LYS A 344 13.99 -8.99 10.40
CA LYS A 344 13.84 -10.43 10.43
C LYS A 344 12.83 -10.86 9.36
N PHE A 345 12.93 -12.11 8.93
CA PHE A 345 11.99 -12.74 8.02
C PHE A 345 10.61 -12.90 8.67
#